data_AF-A0A929VBI6-F1
#
_entry.id   AF-A0A929VBI6-F1
#
_cell.length_a   1.000
_cell.length_b   1.000
_cell.length_c   1.000
_cell.angle_alpha   90.00
_cell.angle_beta   90.00
_cell.angle_gamma   90.00
#
_symmetry.space_group_name_H-M   'P 1'
#
loop_
_entity.id
_entity.type
_entity.pdbx_description
1 polymer ?
#
loop_
_entity_poly.entity_id
_entity_poly.type
_entity_poly.pdbx_seq_one_letter_code
_entity_poly.pdbx_strand_id
1 'polypeptide(L)'
;VSPGQGGGRDSGSGGGSTPEVEPVGGINCIEILMPNPVDGFAKGLVLAQAGYDPADAKIVDNTVRFRNTALMKVIGEYGTRSMQLISIHYPYWENIARGLEEELAFIFILECLLLAYPTLVLCAFVVSLYRNKTWTTAQLVKKVQDKIYDIQARRAEKKKKNK
;
A
#
# COMPACT_ATOMS: atom_id res chain seq x y z
N VAL A 1 41.94 -60.82 3.18
CA VAL A 1 42.29 -61.35 1.84
C VAL A 1 41.67 -60.42 0.82
N SER A 2 42.47 -59.57 0.18
CA SER A 2 42.10 -59.01 -1.14
C SER A 2 42.64 -59.96 -2.21
N PRO A 3 41.95 -60.14 -3.33
CA PRO A 3 42.32 -59.40 -4.55
C PRO A 3 41.07 -58.97 -5.36
N GLY A 4 41.08 -57.83 -6.03
CA GLY A 4 41.53 -57.77 -7.41
C GLY A 4 41.14 -56.44 -8.06
N GLN A 5 41.91 -56.07 -9.07
CA GLN A 5 42.31 -54.72 -9.45
C GLN A 5 41.83 -54.38 -10.88
N GLY A 6 41.59 -53.09 -11.15
CA GLY A 6 41.46 -52.49 -12.49
C GLY A 6 40.42 -51.37 -12.46
N GLY A 7 40.69 -50.08 -12.64
CA GLY A 7 41.81 -49.39 -13.27
C GLY A 7 41.27 -48.61 -14.48
N GLY A 8 41.00 -47.30 -14.35
CA GLY A 8 40.70 -46.45 -15.51
C GLY A 8 39.94 -45.14 -15.28
N ARG A 9 40.69 -44.08 -14.95
CA ARG A 9 40.63 -42.67 -15.44
C ARG A 9 39.36 -41.81 -15.27
N ASP A 10 39.60 -40.66 -14.64
CA ASP A 10 38.77 -39.46 -14.57
C ASP A 10 38.31 -38.94 -15.93
N SER A 11 37.07 -38.42 -15.99
CA SER A 11 36.77 -37.14 -16.68
C SER A 11 35.28 -36.77 -16.55
N GLY A 12 35.03 -35.56 -16.05
CA GLY A 12 33.96 -34.71 -16.60
C GLY A 12 32.60 -34.73 -15.90
N SER A 13 32.45 -33.84 -14.92
CA SER A 13 31.41 -32.80 -14.91
C SER A 13 29.98 -33.21 -15.25
N GLY A 14 29.16 -33.40 -14.23
CA GLY A 14 27.71 -33.50 -14.36
C GLY A 14 27.01 -33.70 -13.02
N GLY A 15 27.46 -32.99 -11.98
CA GLY A 15 26.78 -32.96 -10.69
C GLY A 15 25.50 -32.14 -10.79
N GLY A 16 24.49 -32.68 -11.45
CA GLY A 16 23.13 -32.21 -11.31
C GLY A 16 22.73 -32.44 -9.86
N SER A 17 22.76 -31.38 -9.06
CA SER A 17 22.13 -31.35 -7.74
C SER A 17 20.66 -31.68 -7.95
N THR A 18 20.33 -32.94 -7.74
CA THR A 18 18.96 -33.39 -7.48
C THR A 18 18.46 -32.48 -6.37
N PRO A 19 17.34 -31.77 -6.54
CA PRO A 19 16.79 -31.00 -5.43
C PRO A 19 16.49 -32.01 -4.34
N GLU A 20 17.25 -31.93 -3.25
CA GLU A 20 16.96 -32.63 -2.01
C GLU A 20 15.52 -32.26 -1.67
N VAL A 21 14.63 -33.25 -1.72
CA VAL A 21 13.23 -33.04 -1.35
C VAL A 21 13.25 -32.74 0.14
N GLU A 22 13.18 -31.45 0.46
CA GLU A 22 12.98 -30.90 1.79
C GLU A 22 11.98 -31.78 2.56
N PRO A 23 12.27 -32.15 3.83
CA PRO A 23 11.43 -33.06 4.57
C PRO A 23 9.99 -32.53 4.62
N VAL A 24 9.09 -33.20 3.89
CA VAL A 24 7.65 -32.94 3.90
C VAL A 24 7.11 -33.44 5.25
N GLY A 25 7.20 -32.61 6.29
CA GLY A 25 6.90 -33.06 7.64
C GLY A 25 6.65 -31.96 8.66
N GLY A 26 5.86 -30.94 8.32
CA GLY A 26 5.44 -29.90 9.26
C GLY A 26 4.30 -29.03 8.70
N ILE A 27 3.51 -28.40 9.58
CA ILE A 27 2.55 -27.36 9.18
C ILE A 27 3.33 -26.06 9.01
N ASN A 28 3.59 -25.66 7.76
CA ASN A 28 4.40 -24.47 7.46
C ASN A 28 3.56 -23.18 7.39
N CYS A 29 2.26 -23.28 7.10
CA CYS A 29 1.38 -22.14 6.93
C CYS A 29 0.03 -22.41 7.61
N ILE A 30 -0.44 -21.44 8.40
CA ILE A 30 -1.74 -21.49 9.06
C ILE A 30 -2.51 -20.25 8.64
N GLU A 31 -3.71 -20.44 8.12
CA GLU A 31 -4.65 -19.36 7.81
C GLU A 31 -5.77 -19.35 8.86
N ILE A 32 -6.05 -18.18 9.41
CA ILE A 32 -7.05 -18.01 10.48
C ILE A 32 -8.06 -16.98 10.04
N LEU A 33 -9.33 -17.40 9.96
CA LEU A 33 -10.47 -16.52 9.76
C LEU A 33 -11.03 -16.15 11.13
N MET A 34 -10.78 -14.92 11.57
CA MET A 34 -11.20 -14.43 12.88
C MET A 34 -11.89 -13.07 12.76
N PRO A 35 -13.01 -12.85 13.46
CA PRO A 35 -13.60 -11.51 13.56
C PRO A 35 -12.62 -10.53 14.19
N ASN A 36 -12.47 -9.36 13.57
CA ASN A 36 -11.58 -8.30 14.04
C ASN A 36 -12.42 -7.08 14.49
N PRO A 37 -12.95 -7.07 15.74
CA PRO A 37 -13.87 -6.03 16.20
C PRO A 37 -13.19 -4.66 16.33
N VAL A 38 -11.86 -4.65 16.56
CA VAL A 38 -11.01 -3.45 16.56
C VAL A 38 -9.73 -3.76 15.80
N ASP A 39 -9.14 -2.74 15.16
CA ASP A 39 -7.93 -2.90 14.35
C ASP A 39 -6.81 -3.61 15.15
N GLY A 40 -6.35 -4.75 14.62
CA GLY A 40 -5.25 -5.54 15.19
C GLY A 40 -5.62 -6.51 16.32
N PHE A 41 -6.90 -6.61 16.71
CA PHE A 41 -7.34 -7.55 17.76
C PHE A 41 -6.99 -9.00 17.43
N ALA A 42 -7.39 -9.48 16.25
CA ALA A 42 -7.17 -10.87 15.85
C ALA A 42 -5.69 -11.22 15.82
N LYS A 43 -4.87 -10.35 15.20
CA LYS A 43 -3.41 -10.52 15.15
C LYS A 43 -2.78 -10.54 16.55
N GLY A 44 -3.20 -9.64 17.44
CA GLY A 44 -2.70 -9.56 18.81
C GLY A 44 -3.06 -10.80 19.63
N LEU A 45 -4.28 -11.32 19.49
CA LEU A 45 -4.72 -12.54 20.16
C LEU A 45 -3.91 -13.76 19.69
N VAL A 46 -3.71 -13.91 18.38
CA VAL A 46 -2.87 -14.98 17.82
C VAL A 46 -1.45 -14.87 18.35
N LEU A 47 -0.84 -13.68 18.33
CA LEU A 47 0.51 -13.48 18.86
C LEU A 47 0.62 -13.85 20.34
N ALA A 48 -0.38 -13.50 21.16
CA ALA A 48 -0.39 -13.78 22.59
C ALA A 48 -0.55 -15.28 22.91
N GLN A 49 -1.32 -16.01 22.10
CA GLN A 49 -1.63 -17.43 22.35
C GLN A 49 -0.65 -18.39 21.66
N ALA A 50 -0.04 -17.96 20.56
CA ALA A 50 0.75 -18.84 19.72
C ALA A 50 2.15 -19.12 20.28
N GLY A 51 2.67 -18.26 21.16
CA GLY A 51 3.95 -18.49 21.86
C GLY A 51 5.18 -18.58 20.94
N TYR A 52 5.07 -18.13 19.69
CA TYR A 52 6.17 -18.16 18.72
C TYR A 52 7.14 -17.00 18.95
N ASP A 53 8.44 -17.28 18.78
CA ASP A 53 9.45 -16.23 18.64
C ASP A 53 9.25 -15.53 17.28
N PRO A 54 9.35 -14.19 17.17
CA PRO A 54 9.16 -13.48 15.89
C PRO A 54 10.17 -13.87 14.81
N ALA A 55 11.26 -14.55 15.17
CA ALA A 55 12.24 -15.10 14.25
C ALA A 55 11.72 -16.37 13.54
N ASP A 56 10.83 -17.12 14.17
CA ASP A 56 10.39 -18.44 13.71
C ASP A 56 9.06 -18.39 12.94
N ALA A 57 8.24 -17.36 13.17
CA ALA A 57 6.93 -17.23 12.51
C ALA A 57 6.59 -15.79 12.10
N LYS A 58 6.12 -15.64 10.86
CA LYS A 58 5.60 -14.36 10.35
C LYS A 58 4.07 -14.36 10.39
N ILE A 59 3.50 -13.50 11.23
CA ILE A 59 2.05 -13.27 11.27
C ILE A 59 1.69 -12.08 10.37
N VAL A 60 0.83 -12.31 9.38
CA VAL A 60 0.34 -11.28 8.46
C VAL A 60 -1.17 -11.14 8.57
N ASP A 61 -1.62 -9.88 8.55
CA ASP A 61 -3.04 -9.52 8.52
C ASP A 61 -3.37 -9.04 7.10
N ASN A 62 -4.12 -9.86 6.38
CA ASN A 62 -4.46 -9.60 4.97
C ASN A 62 -5.48 -8.46 4.82
N THR A 63 -6.28 -8.15 5.83
CA THR A 63 -7.33 -7.12 5.74
C THR A 63 -6.72 -5.73 5.67
N VAL A 64 -5.65 -5.47 6.41
CA VAL A 64 -5.00 -4.15 6.48
C VAL A 64 -3.81 -4.02 5.53
N ARG A 65 -3.40 -5.11 4.88
CA ARG A 65 -2.18 -5.25 4.07
C ARG A 65 -1.96 -4.11 3.07
N PHE A 66 -3.01 -3.73 2.34
CA PHE A 66 -2.92 -2.72 1.26
C PHE A 66 -3.48 -1.35 1.65
N ARG A 67 -3.75 -1.09 2.94
CA ARG A 67 -4.17 0.24 3.40
C ARG A 67 -3.02 1.24 3.21
N ASN A 68 -3.32 2.52 2.98
CA ASN A 68 -2.31 3.58 2.81
C ASN A 68 -1.31 3.63 3.98
N THR A 69 -1.77 3.38 5.21
CA THR A 69 -0.90 3.32 6.40
C THR A 69 0.07 2.14 6.38
N ALA A 70 -0.33 1.01 5.80
CA ALA A 70 0.54 -0.14 5.60
C ALA A 70 1.53 0.12 4.46
N LEU A 71 1.07 0.65 3.32
CA LEU A 71 1.93 1.03 2.20
C LEU A 71 3.02 2.03 2.62
N MET A 72 2.68 3.04 3.44
CA MET A 72 3.68 3.96 4.00
C MET A 72 4.76 3.26 4.84
N LYS A 73 4.38 2.21 5.60
CA LYS A 73 5.37 1.40 6.33
C LYS A 73 6.24 0.60 5.37
N VAL A 74 5.65 0.01 4.32
CA VAL A 74 6.41 -0.71 3.29
C VAL A 74 7.45 0.18 2.62
N ILE A 75 7.11 1.44 2.33
CA ILE A 75 8.04 2.43 1.77
C ILE A 75 9.22 2.68 2.74
N GLY A 76 8.93 2.86 4.04
CA GLY A 76 9.96 3.08 5.06
C GLY A 76 10.85 1.87 5.30
N GLU A 77 10.31 0.66 5.11
CA GLU A 77 11.00 -0.62 5.33
C GLU A 77 11.59 -1.23 4.06
N TYR A 78 11.55 -0.52 2.91
CA TYR A 78 11.95 -1.06 1.61
C TYR A 78 13.34 -1.71 1.62
N GLY A 79 14.30 -1.13 2.35
CA GLY A 79 15.68 -1.65 2.45
C GLY A 79 15.83 -2.91 3.30
N THR A 80 15.09 -3.04 4.41
CA THR A 80 15.19 -4.21 5.31
C THR A 80 14.25 -5.35 4.90
N ARG A 81 13.23 -5.03 4.11
CA ARG A 81 12.22 -5.97 3.66
C ARG A 81 12.56 -6.65 2.33
N SER A 82 13.28 -5.95 1.44
CA SER A 82 13.67 -6.48 0.12
C SER A 82 14.75 -7.57 0.23
N MET A 83 15.64 -7.47 1.21
CA MET A 83 16.52 -8.58 1.59
C MET A 83 15.87 -9.39 2.70
N GLN A 84 15.44 -10.61 2.39
CA GLN A 84 14.91 -11.51 3.40
C GLN A 84 16.04 -12.00 4.31
N LEU A 85 16.09 -11.46 5.53
CA LEU A 85 17.07 -11.84 6.56
C LEU A 85 16.64 -13.07 7.40
N ILE A 86 15.50 -13.68 7.07
CA ILE A 86 14.86 -14.74 7.86
C ILE A 86 14.88 -16.04 7.04
N SER A 87 15.10 -17.18 7.71
CA SER A 87 15.13 -18.52 7.10
C SER A 87 13.76 -19.08 6.69
N ILE A 88 12.67 -18.33 6.89
CA ILE A 88 11.30 -18.80 6.59
C ILE A 88 11.08 -18.82 5.08
N HIS A 89 10.71 -19.97 4.53
CA HIS A 89 10.29 -20.09 3.13
C HIS A 89 8.80 -19.71 2.97
N TYR A 90 8.51 -18.67 2.19
CA TYR A 90 7.13 -18.27 1.93
C TYR A 90 6.45 -19.17 0.89
N PRO A 91 5.13 -19.44 1.04
CA PRO A 91 4.37 -20.06 -0.05
C PRO A 91 4.28 -19.10 -1.25
N TYR A 92 4.09 -19.66 -2.44
CA TYR A 92 4.06 -18.91 -3.69
C TYR A 92 3.12 -17.69 -3.67
N TRP A 93 1.91 -17.87 -3.14
CA TRP A 93 0.90 -16.80 -3.08
C TRP A 93 1.31 -15.66 -2.13
N GLU A 94 2.03 -15.95 -1.05
CA GLU A 94 2.53 -14.92 -0.12
C GLU A 94 3.67 -14.13 -0.75
N ASN A 95 4.52 -14.79 -1.54
CA ASN A 95 5.58 -14.11 -2.28
C ASN A 95 5.00 -13.14 -3.33
N ILE A 96 3.93 -13.54 -4.03
CA ILE A 96 3.21 -12.63 -4.93
C ILE A 96 2.60 -11.47 -4.16
N ALA A 97 1.93 -11.73 -3.04
CA ALA A 97 1.33 -10.67 -2.23
C ALA A 97 2.37 -9.65 -1.77
N ARG A 98 3.56 -10.11 -1.37
CA ARG A 98 4.69 -9.23 -1.01
C ARG A 98 5.19 -8.39 -2.18
N GLY A 99 5.27 -8.96 -3.38
CA GLY A 99 5.65 -8.21 -4.59
C GLY A 99 4.61 -7.15 -4.95
N LEU A 100 3.31 -7.46 -4.83
CA LEU A 100 2.23 -6.49 -5.06
C LEU A 100 2.26 -5.33 -4.05
N GLU A 101 2.63 -5.58 -2.79
CA GLU A 101 2.80 -4.52 -1.80
C GLU A 101 3.90 -3.52 -2.20
N GLU A 102 4.99 -4.00 -2.80
CA GLU A 102 6.10 -3.15 -3.26
C GLU A 102 5.72 -2.36 -4.52
N GLU A 103 5.03 -3.00 -5.46
CA GLU A 103 4.50 -2.33 -6.67
C GLU A 103 3.48 -1.24 -6.31
N LEU A 104 2.53 -1.55 -5.42
CA LEU A 104 1.55 -0.56 -4.93
C LEU A 104 2.21 0.54 -4.10
N ALA A 105 3.24 0.23 -3.32
CA ALA A 105 4.02 1.25 -2.60
C ALA A 105 4.68 2.23 -3.57
N PHE A 106 5.23 1.75 -4.69
CA PHE A 106 5.80 2.62 -5.73
C PHE A 106 4.73 3.50 -6.39
N ILE A 107 3.59 2.91 -6.76
CA ILE A 107 2.46 3.66 -7.32
C ILE A 107 1.97 4.72 -6.33
N PHE A 108 1.92 4.39 -5.03
CA PHE A 108 1.49 5.30 -3.98
C PHE A 108 2.46 6.50 -3.81
N ILE A 109 3.78 6.27 -3.94
CA ILE A 109 4.76 7.38 -3.97
C ILE A 109 4.48 8.30 -5.17
N LEU A 110 4.24 7.73 -6.36
CA LEU A 110 3.92 8.52 -7.55
C LEU A 110 2.63 9.31 -7.37
N GLU A 111 1.59 8.70 -6.79
CA GLU A 111 0.33 9.39 -6.45
C GLU A 111 0.58 10.58 -5.52
N CYS A 112 1.38 10.40 -4.47
CA CYS A 112 1.74 11.46 -3.54
C CYS A 112 2.49 12.61 -4.24
N LEU A 113 3.43 12.29 -5.13
CA LEU A 113 4.17 13.28 -5.92
C LEU A 113 3.27 14.05 -6.87
N LEU A 114 2.34 13.37 -7.56
CA LEU A 114 1.37 14.00 -8.46
C LEU A 114 0.38 14.89 -7.70
N LEU A 115 -0.07 14.47 -6.52
CA LEU A 115 -0.96 15.27 -5.66
C LEU A 115 -0.24 16.45 -4.98
N ALA A 116 1.08 16.40 -4.82
CA ALA A 116 1.85 17.49 -4.22
C ALA A 116 1.70 18.79 -5.01
N TYR A 117 1.75 18.75 -6.36
CA TYR A 117 1.63 19.94 -7.20
C TYR A 117 0.30 20.71 -7.03
N PRO A 118 -0.89 20.10 -7.23
CA PRO A 118 -2.15 20.81 -7.04
C PRO A 118 -2.34 21.26 -5.58
N THR A 119 -1.81 20.51 -4.61
CA THR A 119 -1.82 20.89 -3.19
C THR A 119 -1.01 22.17 -2.96
N LEU A 120 0.18 22.29 -3.52
CA LEU A 120 1.00 23.50 -3.42
C LEU A 120 0.33 24.70 -4.09
N VAL A 121 -0.27 24.51 -5.27
CA VAL A 121 -1.04 25.56 -5.96
C VAL A 121 -2.23 26.00 -5.13
N LEU A 122 -2.98 25.06 -4.54
CA LEU A 122 -4.12 25.36 -3.66
C LEU A 122 -3.66 26.13 -2.42
N CYS A 123 -2.57 25.72 -1.77
CA CYS A 123 -1.98 26.43 -0.64
C CYS A 123 -1.57 27.86 -1.02
N ALA A 124 -0.89 28.04 -2.16
CA ALA A 124 -0.51 29.36 -2.66
C ALA A 124 -1.74 30.22 -2.98
N PHE A 125 -2.79 29.63 -3.53
CA PHE A 125 -4.07 30.30 -3.79
C PHE A 125 -4.75 30.75 -2.49
N VAL A 126 -4.82 29.89 -1.48
CA VAL A 126 -5.38 30.22 -0.15
C VAL A 126 -4.57 31.33 0.52
N VAL A 127 -3.24 31.26 0.48
CA VAL A 127 -2.37 32.33 1.00
C VAL A 127 -2.56 33.63 0.22
N SER A 128 -2.68 33.57 -1.11
CA SER A 128 -2.97 34.73 -1.95
C SER A 128 -4.32 35.36 -1.59
N LEU A 129 -5.37 34.57 -1.36
CA LEU A 129 -6.66 35.06 -0.88
C LEU A 129 -6.56 35.70 0.50
N TYR A 130 -5.79 35.09 1.41
CA TYR A 130 -5.59 35.62 2.76
C TYR A 130 -4.78 36.92 2.77
N ARG A 131 -3.73 37.02 1.94
CA ARG A 131 -2.84 38.19 1.85
C ARG A 131 -3.44 39.32 1.02
N ASN A 132 -4.15 38.99 -0.05
CA ASN A 132 -4.96 39.92 -0.84
C ASN A 132 -6.37 40.03 -0.26
N LYS A 133 -6.47 40.21 1.06
CA LYS A 133 -7.71 40.54 1.79
C LYS A 133 -8.32 41.90 1.38
N THR A 134 -7.94 42.41 0.22
CA THR A 134 -8.52 43.58 -0.47
C THR A 134 -9.72 43.18 -1.34
N TRP A 135 -10.10 41.90 -1.39
CA TRP A 135 -11.46 41.54 -1.75
C TRP A 135 -12.39 42.08 -0.67
N THR A 136 -12.87 43.30 -0.90
CA THR A 136 -13.98 43.88 -0.19
C THR A 136 -15.10 42.84 -0.26
N THR A 137 -15.43 42.19 0.85
CA THR A 137 -16.62 41.32 0.94
C THR A 137 -17.85 42.07 0.41
N ALA A 138 -17.86 43.40 0.53
CA ALA A 138 -18.83 44.28 -0.13
C ALA A 138 -18.82 44.21 -1.66
N GLN A 139 -17.68 44.11 -2.36
CA GLN A 139 -17.63 43.99 -3.83
C GLN A 139 -18.17 42.65 -4.32
N LEU A 140 -17.92 41.56 -3.58
CA LEU A 140 -18.49 40.26 -3.92
C LEU A 140 -20.00 40.23 -3.64
N VAL A 141 -20.44 40.77 -2.51
CA VAL A 141 -21.86 40.94 -2.16
C VAL A 141 -22.56 41.83 -3.19
N LYS A 142 -21.94 42.93 -3.62
CA LYS A 142 -22.47 43.78 -4.70
C LYS A 142 -22.59 43.03 -6.01
N LYS A 143 -21.57 42.27 -6.44
CA LYS A 143 -21.65 41.44 -7.66
C LYS A 143 -22.75 40.36 -7.58
N VAL A 144 -22.99 39.81 -6.40
CA VAL A 144 -24.07 38.83 -6.17
C VAL A 144 -25.44 39.52 -6.18
N GLN A 145 -25.58 40.66 -5.49
CA GLN A 145 -26.81 41.47 -5.51
C GLN A 145 -27.14 41.91 -6.93
N ASP A 146 -26.17 42.47 -7.66
CA ASP A 146 -26.35 42.90 -9.04
C ASP A 146 -26.83 41.74 -9.91
N LYS A 147 -26.22 40.54 -9.80
CA LYS A 147 -26.71 39.34 -10.50
C LYS A 147 -28.14 38.96 -10.12
N ILE A 148 -28.51 39.06 -8.85
CA ILE A 148 -29.86 38.74 -8.39
C ILE A 148 -30.87 39.75 -8.96
N TYR A 149 -30.56 41.05 -8.92
CA TYR A 149 -31.39 42.10 -9.52
C TYR A 149 -31.56 41.87 -11.03
N ASP A 150 -30.47 41.55 -11.72
CA ASP A 150 -30.46 41.28 -13.16
C ASP A 150 -31.33 40.05 -13.53
N ILE A 151 -31.29 39.00 -12.71
CA ILE A 151 -32.14 37.80 -12.88
C ILE A 151 -33.61 38.14 -12.61
N GLN A 152 -33.89 38.95 -11.59
CA GLN A 152 -35.26 39.39 -11.27
C GLN A 152 -35.84 40.30 -12.36
N ALA A 153 -35.06 41.25 -12.87
CA ALA A 153 -35.45 42.12 -13.98
C ALA A 153 -35.79 41.30 -15.24
N ARG A 154 -34.92 40.36 -15.62
CA ARG A 154 -35.18 39.42 -16.73
C ARG A 154 -36.45 38.59 -16.53
N ARG A 155 -36.76 38.18 -15.29
CA ARG A 155 -38.02 37.48 -14.96
C ARG A 155 -39.25 38.39 -15.05
N ALA A 156 -39.14 39.66 -14.64
CA ALA A 156 -40.21 40.63 -14.73
C ALA A 156 -40.55 41.00 -16.18
N GLU A 157 -39.53 41.16 -17.04
CA GLU A 157 -39.73 41.41 -18.47
C GLU A 157 -40.41 40.23 -19.17
N LYS A 158 -40.01 38.99 -18.85
CA LYS A 158 -40.68 37.79 -19.38
C LYS A 158 -42.16 37.71 -18.98
N LYS A 159 -42.53 38.14 -17.76
CA LYS A 159 -43.95 38.18 -17.33
C LYS A 159 -44.76 39.25 -18.06
N LYS A 160 -44.16 40.41 -18.36
CA LYS A 160 -44.83 41.49 -19.13
C LYS A 160 -45.02 41.12 -20.59
N LYS A 161 -44.12 40.34 -21.19
CA LYS A 161 -44.20 39.91 -22.60
C LYS A 161 -45.17 38.75 -22.83
N ASN A 162 -45.59 38.07 -21.76
CA ASN A 162 -46.47 36.89 -21.79
C ASN A 162 -47.90 37.20 -21.31
N LYS A 163 -48.23 38.48 -21.13
CA LYS A 163 -49.56 39.03 -20.80
C LYS A 163 -49.99 39.93 -21.95
#